data_AF-A0A0C1UVN1-F1
#
_entry.id   AF-A0A0C1UVN1-F1
#
_cell.length_a   1.000
_cell.length_b   1.000
_cell.length_c   1.000
_cell.angle_alpha   90.00
_cell.angle_beta   90.00
_cell.angle_gamma   90.00
#
_symmetry.space_group_name_H-M   'P 1'
#
loop_
_entity.id
_entity.type
_entity.pdbx_description
1 polymer ?
#
loop_
_entity_poly.entity_id
_entity_poly.type
_entity_poly.pdbx_seq_one_letter_code
_entity_poly.pdbx_strand_id
1 'polypeptide(L)' 'MGKRTPQSGLSSWEEAPALDELVVDKRPTKRAGRAKARRRDRRYENRLLRTTLDITPDLDELLSDE' A
#
# COMPACT_ATOMS: atom_id res chain seq x y z
N MET A 1 32.86 -16.61 14.55
CA MET A 1 32.33 -18.00 14.68
C MET A 1 30.81 -17.90 14.80
N GLY A 2 30.06 -18.22 13.73
CA GLY A 2 28.60 -18.18 13.75
C GLY A 2 28.03 -19.28 14.66
N LYS A 3 27.11 -18.93 15.56
CA LYS A 3 26.43 -19.91 16.43
C LYS A 3 25.56 -20.81 15.56
N ARG A 4 25.63 -22.13 15.76
CA ARG A 4 24.83 -23.11 15.02
C ARG A 4 23.37 -23.03 15.47
N THR A 5 22.43 -23.09 14.53
CA THR A 5 21.00 -23.14 14.84
C THR A 5 20.70 -24.43 15.63
N PRO A 6 20.06 -24.35 16.81
CA PRO A 6 19.77 -25.53 17.62
C PRO A 6 18.76 -26.47 16.93
N GLN A 7 18.98 -27.78 17.08
CA GLN A 7 18.17 -28.84 16.46
C GLN A 7 16.71 -28.84 16.92
N SER A 8 16.44 -28.35 18.13
CA SER A 8 15.10 -28.21 18.71
C SER A 8 14.29 -27.05 18.13
N GLY A 9 14.89 -26.26 17.22
CA GLY A 9 14.34 -24.98 16.82
C GLY A 9 14.54 -23.90 17.90
N LEU A 10 14.03 -22.71 17.62
CA LEU A 10 14.14 -21.53 18.47
C LEU A 10 12.80 -21.32 19.20
N SER A 11 12.87 -20.96 20.48
CA SER A 11 11.69 -20.71 21.32
C SER A 11 11.07 -19.33 21.08
N SER A 12 11.90 -18.34 20.72
CA SER A 12 11.49 -16.97 20.43
C SER A 12 12.09 -16.45 19.10
N TRP A 13 11.40 -15.51 18.46
CA TRP A 13 11.90 -14.79 17.29
C TRP A 13 13.17 -13.98 17.60
N GLU A 14 13.36 -13.52 18.84
CA GLU A 14 14.56 -12.76 19.26
C GLU A 14 15.81 -13.65 19.36
N GLU A 15 15.62 -14.96 19.50
CA GLU A 15 16.70 -15.94 19.59
C GLU A 15 17.24 -16.34 18.23
N ALA A 16 16.53 -16.00 17.15
CA ALA A 16 16.91 -16.33 15.79
C ALA A 16 18.13 -15.52 15.35
N PRO A 17 19.32 -16.14 15.26
CA PRO A 17 20.49 -15.42 14.80
C PRO A 17 20.29 -15.04 13.33
N ALA A 18 20.37 -13.75 13.05
CA ALA A 18 20.31 -13.20 11.69
C ALA A 18 19.01 -13.50 10.91
N LEU A 19 17.87 -13.50 11.60
CA LEU A 19 16.56 -13.68 10.96
C LEU A 19 16.33 -12.67 9.81
N ASP A 20 16.73 -11.42 10.01
CA ASP A 20 16.64 -10.36 9.00
C ASP A 20 17.56 -10.59 7.78
N GLU A 21 18.65 -11.36 7.94
CA GLU A 21 19.55 -11.74 6.83
C GLU A 21 19.04 -12.98 6.08
N LEU A 22 18.34 -13.88 6.79
CA LEU A 22 17.82 -15.14 6.24
C LEU A 22 16.45 -14.97 5.57
N VAL A 23 15.60 -14.10 6.11
CA VAL A 23 14.23 -13.90 5.66
C VAL A 23 14.08 -12.50 5.10
N VAL A 24 14.30 -12.38 3.79
CA VAL A 24 14.00 -11.14 3.07
C VAL A 24 12.49 -10.94 3.02
N ASP A 25 11.97 -9.98 3.80
CA ASP A 25 10.59 -9.56 3.66
C ASP A 25 10.37 -9.00 2.24
N LYS A 26 9.56 -9.69 1.43
CA LYS A 26 9.18 -9.28 0.07
C LYS A 26 7.97 -8.34 0.04
N ARG A 27 7.34 -8.08 1.19
CA ARG A 27 6.22 -7.13 1.31
C ARG A 27 6.63 -5.66 1.14
N PRO A 28 7.81 -5.17 1.54
CA PRO A 28 8.21 -3.77 1.30
C PRO A 28 8.13 -3.33 -0.16
N THR A 29 8.47 -4.19 -1.13
CA THR A 29 8.32 -3.87 -2.57
C THR A 29 6.86 -3.92 -3.03
N LYS A 30 6.00 -4.69 -2.35
CA LYS A 30 4.55 -4.72 -2.59
C LYS A 30 3.82 -3.53 -1.96
N ARG A 31 4.33 -2.96 -0.86
CA ARG A 31 3.78 -1.76 -0.24
C ARG A 31 3.81 -0.62 -1.25
N ALA A 32 2.71 0.13 -1.32
CA ALA A 32 2.64 1.27 -2.21
C ALA A 32 3.58 2.36 -1.69
N GLY A 33 4.71 2.58 -2.37
CA GLY A 33 5.53 3.77 -2.14
C GLY A 33 4.75 5.06 -2.42
N ARG A 34 5.25 6.20 -1.93
CA ARG A 34 4.60 7.54 -2.07
C ARG A 34 4.12 7.83 -3.49
N ALA A 35 4.93 7.52 -4.51
CA ALA A 35 4.54 7.73 -5.91
C ALA A 35 3.36 6.85 -6.37
N LYS A 36 3.29 5.59 -5.90
CA LYS A 36 2.19 4.67 -6.22
C LYS A 36 0.90 5.07 -5.50
N ALA A 37 1.00 5.56 -4.27
CA ALA A 37 -0.13 6.16 -3.55
C ALA A 37 -0.71 7.35 -4.32
N ARG A 38 0.13 8.34 -4.70
CA ARG A 38 -0.32 9.49 -5.49
C ARG A 38 -0.98 9.12 -6.82
N ARG A 39 -0.46 8.11 -7.54
CA ARG A 39 -1.10 7.62 -8.79
C ARG A 39 -2.45 6.95 -8.54
N ARG A 40 -2.62 6.31 -7.37
CA ARG A 40 -3.87 5.68 -6.98
C ARG A 40 -4.90 6.74 -6.59
N ASP A 41 -4.50 7.73 -5.80
CA ASP A 41 -5.37 8.80 -5.33
C ASP A 41 -5.92 9.60 -6.52
N ARG A 42 -5.05 10.00 -7.46
CA ARG A 42 -5.45 10.65 -8.72
C ARG A 42 -6.41 9.80 -9.57
N ARG A 43 -6.26 8.46 -9.55
CA ARG A 43 -7.17 7.56 -10.25
C ARG A 43 -8.55 7.51 -9.59
N TYR A 44 -8.60 7.56 -8.26
CA TYR A 44 -9.87 7.60 -7.53
C TYR A 44 -10.56 8.95 -7.69
N GLU A 45 -9.81 10.05 -7.61
CA GLU A 45 -10.31 11.40 -7.84
C GLU A 45 -10.94 11.54 -9.23
N ASN A 46 -10.23 11.11 -10.28
CA ASN A 46 -10.76 11.10 -11.64
C ASN A 46 -11.99 10.19 -11.81
N ARG A 47 -12.02 9.04 -11.11
CA ARG A 47 -13.18 8.15 -11.17
C ARG A 47 -14.37 8.80 -10.50
N LEU A 48 -14.18 9.38 -9.31
CA LEU A 48 -15.23 10.05 -8.57
C LEU A 48 -15.81 11.19 -9.41
N LEU A 49 -14.95 12.05 -9.94
CA LEU A 49 -15.35 13.18 -10.79
C LEU A 49 -16.15 12.74 -12.01
N ARG A 50 -15.68 11.71 -12.73
CA ARG A 50 -16.43 11.16 -13.88
C ARG A 50 -17.78 10.60 -13.47
N THR A 51 -17.81 9.79 -12.41
CA THR A 51 -19.06 9.23 -11.91
C THR A 51 -20.02 10.33 -11.46
N THR A 52 -19.53 11.41 -10.84
CA THR A 52 -20.36 12.55 -10.48
C THR A 52 -20.92 13.23 -11.72
N LEU A 53 -20.10 13.54 -12.73
CA LEU A 53 -20.56 14.14 -13.98
C LEU A 53 -21.57 13.26 -14.72
N ASP A 54 -21.36 11.95 -14.77
CA ASP A 54 -22.28 11.01 -15.40
C ASP A 54 -23.64 10.94 -14.67
N ILE A 55 -23.65 11.12 -13.34
CA ILE A 55 -24.87 11.11 -12.51
C ILE A 55 -25.58 12.47 -12.51
N THR A 56 -24.85 13.56 -12.75
CA THR A 56 -25.37 14.93 -12.72
C THR A 56 -25.18 15.61 -14.08
N PRO A 57 -25.98 15.23 -15.10
CA PRO A 57 -25.88 15.80 -16.44
C PRO A 57 -26.21 17.30 -16.49
N ASP A 58 -27.02 17.81 -15.55
CA ASP A 58 -27.49 19.21 -15.52
C ASP A 58 -26.82 20.05 -14.41
N LEU A 59 -25.64 19.63 -13.92
CA LEU A 59 -24.95 20.36 -12.85
C LEU A 59 -24.54 21.80 -13.27
N ASP A 60 -24.34 22.02 -14.57
CA ASP A 60 -24.04 23.32 -15.15
C ASP A 60 -25.22 24.31 -15.03
N GLU A 61 -26.48 23.84 -15.07
CA GLU A 61 -27.67 24.69 -14.88
C GLU A 61 -27.85 25.14 -13.42
N LEU A 62 -27.49 24.28 -12.46
CA LEU A 62 -27.60 24.56 -11.02
C LEU A 62 -26.54 25.53 -10.49
N LEU A 63 -25.40 25.67 -11.19
CA LEU A 63 -24.30 26.57 -10.83
C LEU A 63 -24.36 27.91 -11.57
N SER A 64 -25.25 28.06 -12.56
CA SER A 64 -25.42 29.29 -13.34
C SER A 64 -26.41 30.31 -12.74
N ASP A 65 -27.10 29.95 -11.66
CA ASP A 65 -28.07 30.80 -10.95
C ASP A 65 -27.48 31.56 -9.72
N GLU A 66 -26.15 31.54 -9.53
CA GLU A 66 -25.42 32.43 -8.59
C GLU A 66 -24.69 33.56 -9.31
#